data_AF-A0A0L6Z644-F1
#
_entry.id   AF-A0A0L6Z644-F1
#
_cell.length_a   1.000
_cell.length_b   1.000
_cell.length_c   1.000
_cell.angle_alpha   90.00
_cell.angle_beta   90.00
_cell.angle_gamma   90.00
#
_symmetry.space_group_name_H-M   'P 1'
#
loop_
_entity.id
_entity.type
_entity.pdbx_description
1 polymer ?
#
loop_
_entity_poly.entity_id
_entity_poly.type
_entity_poly.pdbx_seq_one_letter_code
_entity_poly.pdbx_strand_id
1 'polypeptide(L)'
;MKNPKMVGKVIAAALAGSMLLSITSVAFAKSQSTSDNTTAKSNITEKKQNKQMNKGMTETLASLVKAGTITQEQSNKINEYLTAKQTAMKAEADKIKNMTAEERKAYFEANKTNKKVDFLKDLVDQKVITQAQADAIKKAMPKMNRPGQRGMKLNLDAQVKAGVITQAEADKIKAYMEQKKTERQAEMDKVKAMTEEERTAYFKDKKAEARVDLFSELVQQGILSQAKADALKNAVAK
;
A
#
# COMPACT_ATOMS: atom_id res chain seq x y z
N MET A 1 -10.45 -18.72 55.36
CA MET A 1 -9.71 -19.43 54.29
C MET A 1 -10.69 -19.83 53.20
N LYS A 2 -10.58 -19.22 52.01
CA LYS A 2 -11.46 -19.52 50.85
C LYS A 2 -10.55 -19.74 49.63
N ASN A 3 -10.50 -20.97 49.12
CA ASN A 3 -9.83 -21.31 47.87
C ASN A 3 -10.79 -21.04 46.69
N PRO A 4 -10.37 -20.34 45.62
CA PRO A 4 -11.07 -20.42 44.35
C PRO A 4 -10.46 -21.54 43.47
N LYS A 5 -11.36 -22.38 42.95
CA LYS A 5 -11.08 -23.49 42.04
C LYS A 5 -10.69 -22.98 40.66
N MET A 6 -9.65 -23.57 40.09
CA MET A 6 -9.21 -23.42 38.70
C MET A 6 -10.27 -23.97 37.73
N VAL A 7 -10.71 -23.18 36.76
CA VAL A 7 -11.54 -23.63 35.63
C VAL A 7 -10.72 -23.53 34.36
N GLY A 8 -10.17 -24.67 33.92
CA GLY A 8 -9.55 -24.81 32.62
C GLY A 8 -10.62 -24.88 31.52
N LYS A 9 -10.53 -24.01 30.52
CA LYS A 9 -11.34 -24.09 29.30
C LYS A 9 -10.51 -24.80 28.22
N VAL A 10 -10.91 -26.03 27.89
CA VAL A 10 -10.40 -26.79 26.74
C VAL A 10 -11.24 -26.38 25.53
N ILE A 11 -10.61 -25.76 24.53
CA ILE A 11 -11.24 -25.49 23.23
C ILE A 11 -10.84 -26.62 22.28
N ALA A 12 -11.78 -27.51 22.00
CA ALA A 12 -11.66 -28.53 20.98
C ALA A 12 -11.85 -27.89 19.60
N ALA A 13 -10.81 -27.90 18.77
CA ALA A 13 -10.89 -27.52 17.35
C ALA A 13 -11.16 -28.79 16.52
N ALA A 14 -12.40 -28.96 16.07
CA ALA A 14 -12.78 -30.00 15.14
C ALA A 14 -12.36 -29.59 13.72
N LEU A 15 -11.35 -30.27 13.18
CA LEU A 15 -11.03 -30.28 11.74
C LEU A 15 -12.00 -31.25 11.06
N ALA A 16 -12.99 -30.73 10.35
CA ALA A 16 -13.82 -31.52 9.44
C ALA A 16 -13.61 -31.00 8.01
N GLY A 17 -12.70 -31.66 7.30
CA GLY A 17 -12.66 -31.65 5.85
C GLY A 17 -13.66 -32.67 5.33
N SER A 18 -14.58 -32.22 4.47
CA SER A 18 -15.21 -33.00 3.40
C SER A 18 -16.24 -32.11 2.71
N MET A 19 -15.96 -31.66 1.48
CA MET A 19 -17.01 -31.19 0.58
C MET A 19 -16.95 -32.05 -0.68
N LEU A 20 -17.71 -33.14 -0.60
CA LEU A 20 -18.17 -33.93 -1.72
C LEU A 20 -19.61 -33.49 -2.03
N LEU A 21 -20.04 -33.69 -3.28
CA LEU A 21 -21.42 -33.58 -3.81
C LEU A 21 -21.85 -32.14 -4.21
N SER A 22 -22.42 -31.85 -5.39
CA SER A 22 -23.01 -32.65 -6.46
C SER A 22 -23.13 -31.81 -7.73
N ILE A 23 -22.94 -32.45 -8.88
CA ILE A 23 -23.42 -31.98 -10.19
C ILE A 23 -24.94 -32.12 -10.25
N THR A 24 -25.66 -31.01 -10.37
CA THR A 24 -27.05 -30.99 -10.84
C THR A 24 -27.21 -29.98 -11.97
N SER A 25 -27.68 -30.50 -13.09
CA SER A 25 -27.90 -29.79 -14.36
C SER A 25 -28.92 -28.67 -14.19
N VAL A 26 -28.56 -27.42 -14.51
CA VAL A 26 -29.53 -26.33 -14.68
C VAL A 26 -30.01 -26.30 -16.13
N ALA A 27 -31.30 -26.59 -16.32
CA ALA A 27 -32.02 -26.40 -17.56
C ALA A 27 -32.20 -24.89 -17.84
N PHE A 28 -31.94 -24.48 -19.08
CA PHE A 28 -32.11 -23.11 -19.55
C PHE A 28 -33.60 -22.86 -19.86
N ALA A 29 -34.30 -22.14 -19.00
CA ALA A 29 -35.63 -21.61 -19.28
C ALA A 29 -35.51 -20.15 -19.74
N LYS A 30 -35.78 -19.90 -21.02
CA LYS A 30 -35.92 -18.56 -21.60
C LYS A 30 -37.23 -17.97 -21.10
N SER A 31 -37.17 -16.87 -20.34
CA SER A 31 -38.33 -16.01 -20.15
C SER A 31 -37.94 -14.54 -20.29
N GLN A 32 -38.93 -13.83 -20.80
CA GLN A 32 -38.87 -12.61 -21.56
C GLN A 32 -38.99 -11.40 -20.64
N SER A 33 -38.41 -10.30 -21.09
CA SER A 33 -38.29 -9.03 -20.40
C SER A 33 -39.61 -8.48 -19.88
N THR A 34 -39.65 -8.12 -18.60
CA THR A 34 -40.45 -7.00 -18.10
C THR A 34 -39.59 -6.14 -17.19
N SER A 35 -39.45 -4.88 -17.61
CA SER A 35 -38.82 -3.81 -16.85
C SER A 35 -39.72 -3.44 -15.68
N ASP A 36 -39.18 -3.41 -14.47
CA ASP A 36 -39.73 -2.57 -13.41
C ASP A 36 -38.59 -1.82 -12.71
N ASN A 37 -38.68 -0.51 -12.85
CA ASN A 37 -37.82 0.48 -12.22
C ASN A 37 -38.39 0.78 -10.83
N THR A 38 -37.70 0.35 -9.79
CA THR A 38 -37.88 0.91 -8.45
C THR A 38 -36.51 1.29 -7.88
N THR A 39 -36.28 2.60 -7.87
CA THR A 39 -35.14 3.30 -7.30
C THR A 39 -34.94 2.97 -5.81
N ALA A 40 -34.10 1.96 -5.54
CA ALA A 40 -33.38 1.84 -4.28
C ALA A 40 -32.07 2.63 -4.42
N LYS A 41 -32.00 3.81 -3.79
CA LYS A 41 -30.76 4.61 -3.66
C LYS A 41 -29.77 3.82 -2.79
N SER A 42 -28.96 2.98 -3.42
CA SER A 42 -27.88 2.24 -2.79
C SER A 42 -26.53 2.70 -3.35
N ASN A 43 -25.80 3.46 -2.53
CA ASN A 43 -24.34 3.61 -2.47
C ASN A 43 -23.56 3.35 -3.78
N ILE A 44 -23.71 4.24 -4.77
CA ILE A 44 -22.94 4.21 -6.04
C ILE A 44 -21.50 4.74 -5.86
N THR A 45 -21.18 5.36 -4.72
CA THR A 45 -19.89 6.04 -4.51
C THR A 45 -18.73 5.08 -4.15
N GLU A 46 -19.01 3.91 -3.55
CA GLU A 46 -17.95 2.99 -3.10
C GLU A 46 -17.40 2.06 -4.19
N LYS A 47 -18.15 1.83 -5.28
CA LYS A 47 -17.71 0.94 -6.37
C LYS A 47 -16.66 1.56 -7.30
N LYS A 48 -16.56 2.89 -7.37
CA LYS A 48 -15.67 3.57 -8.32
C LYS A 48 -14.19 3.53 -7.92
N GLN A 49 -13.86 3.69 -6.63
CA GLN A 49 -12.45 3.65 -6.19
C GLN A 49 -11.86 2.23 -6.21
N ASN A 50 -12.67 1.20 -5.99
CA ASN A 50 -12.18 -0.19 -5.97
C ASN A 50 -11.85 -0.76 -7.36
N LYS A 51 -12.50 -0.24 -8.40
CA LYS A 51 -12.31 -0.70 -9.79
C LYS A 51 -10.96 -0.23 -10.37
N GLN A 52 -10.40 0.85 -9.84
CA GLN A 52 -9.23 1.51 -10.43
C GLN A 52 -7.89 0.88 -10.03
N MET A 53 -7.75 0.31 -8.81
CA MET A 53 -6.55 -0.46 -8.44
C MET A 53 -6.52 -1.85 -9.08
N ASN A 54 -7.68 -2.50 -9.27
CA ASN A 54 -7.73 -3.84 -9.87
C ASN A 54 -7.49 -3.81 -11.40
N LYS A 55 -7.85 -2.71 -12.07
CA LYS A 55 -7.71 -2.56 -13.52
C LYS A 55 -6.28 -2.77 -14.02
N GLY A 56 -5.27 -2.19 -13.35
CA GLY A 56 -3.87 -2.34 -13.76
C GLY A 56 -3.35 -3.78 -13.66
N MET A 57 -3.79 -4.53 -12.64
CA MET A 57 -3.45 -5.95 -12.50
C MET A 57 -4.16 -6.81 -13.55
N THR A 58 -5.45 -6.57 -13.78
CA THR A 58 -6.22 -7.27 -14.82
C THR A 58 -5.62 -7.08 -16.21
N GLU A 59 -5.20 -5.86 -16.55
CA GLU A 59 -4.53 -5.55 -17.82
C GLU A 59 -3.17 -6.26 -17.93
N THR A 60 -2.40 -6.28 -16.85
CA THR A 60 -1.10 -6.99 -16.78
C THR A 60 -1.30 -8.49 -17.03
N LEU A 61 -2.26 -9.12 -16.35
CA LEU A 61 -2.56 -10.53 -16.53
C LEU A 61 -3.05 -10.85 -17.95
N ALA A 62 -3.90 -10.00 -18.53
CA ALA A 62 -4.36 -10.17 -19.91
C ALA A 62 -3.20 -10.11 -20.92
N SER A 63 -2.22 -9.24 -20.70
CA SER A 63 -1.00 -9.18 -21.52
C SER A 63 -0.16 -10.46 -21.39
N LEU A 64 -0.02 -11.00 -20.17
CA LEU A 64 0.74 -12.23 -19.91
C LEU A 64 0.04 -13.48 -20.48
N VAL A 65 -1.29 -13.51 -20.51
CA VAL A 65 -2.06 -14.55 -21.21
C VAL A 65 -1.80 -14.48 -22.71
N LYS A 66 -1.89 -13.29 -23.31
CA LYS A 66 -1.59 -13.09 -24.75
C LYS A 66 -0.17 -13.50 -25.10
N ALA A 67 0.79 -13.25 -24.21
CA ALA A 67 2.18 -13.66 -24.37
C ALA A 67 2.42 -15.16 -24.09
N GLY A 68 1.38 -15.93 -23.74
CA GLY A 68 1.49 -17.36 -23.41
C GLY A 68 2.27 -17.65 -22.13
N THR A 69 2.58 -16.63 -21.33
CA THR A 69 3.34 -16.78 -20.09
C THR A 69 2.51 -17.48 -19.00
N ILE A 70 1.21 -17.18 -18.95
CA ILE A 70 0.23 -17.84 -18.08
C ILE A 70 -1.00 -18.24 -18.89
N THR A 71 -1.76 -19.22 -18.41
CA THR A 71 -3.03 -19.60 -19.05
C THR A 71 -4.17 -18.68 -18.60
N GLN A 72 -5.26 -18.67 -19.37
CA GLN A 72 -6.48 -17.95 -18.98
C GLN A 72 -7.04 -18.46 -17.64
N GLU A 73 -6.96 -19.77 -17.38
CA GLU A 73 -7.39 -20.37 -16.12
C GLU A 73 -6.54 -19.86 -14.95
N GLN A 74 -5.21 -19.80 -15.12
CA GLN A 74 -4.30 -19.24 -14.11
C GLN A 74 -4.62 -17.77 -13.83
N SER A 75 -4.84 -16.97 -14.88
CA SER A 75 -5.26 -15.57 -14.75
C SER A 75 -6.57 -15.43 -13.95
N ASN A 76 -7.55 -16.29 -14.19
CA ASN A 76 -8.81 -16.27 -13.45
C ASN A 76 -8.60 -16.58 -11.97
N LYS A 77 -7.85 -17.64 -11.63
CA LYS A 77 -7.51 -18.00 -10.25
C LYS A 77 -6.74 -16.90 -9.52
N ILE A 78 -5.82 -16.20 -10.20
CA ILE A 78 -5.11 -15.04 -9.63
C ILE A 78 -6.10 -13.91 -9.30
N ASN A 79 -7.02 -13.58 -10.22
CA ASN A 79 -8.02 -12.53 -9.97
C ASN A 79 -8.98 -12.90 -8.83
N GLU A 80 -9.40 -14.16 -8.73
CA GLU A 80 -10.23 -14.66 -7.63
C GLU A 80 -9.50 -14.52 -6.29
N TYR A 81 -8.24 -14.96 -6.22
CA TYR A 81 -7.41 -14.81 -5.02
C TYR A 81 -7.29 -13.34 -4.59
N LEU A 82 -6.99 -12.44 -5.53
CA LEU A 82 -6.85 -11.00 -5.24
C LEU A 82 -8.17 -10.38 -4.78
N THR A 83 -9.29 -10.79 -5.38
CA THR A 83 -10.63 -10.32 -4.99
C THR A 83 -11.01 -10.79 -3.59
N ALA A 84 -10.70 -12.05 -3.26
CA ALA A 84 -10.91 -12.59 -1.92
C ALA A 84 -10.07 -11.85 -0.87
N LYS A 85 -8.77 -11.64 -1.14
CA LYS A 85 -7.89 -10.86 -0.26
C LYS A 85 -8.36 -9.42 -0.09
N GLN A 86 -8.81 -8.77 -1.16
CA GLN A 86 -9.33 -7.41 -1.08
C GLN A 86 -10.60 -7.33 -0.22
N THR A 87 -11.50 -8.30 -0.35
CA THR A 87 -12.71 -8.39 0.47
C THR A 87 -12.36 -8.60 1.95
N ALA A 88 -11.41 -9.48 2.25
CA ALA A 88 -10.92 -9.70 3.60
C ALA A 88 -10.30 -8.42 4.21
N MET A 89 -9.44 -7.73 3.46
CA MET A 89 -8.83 -6.46 3.90
C MET A 89 -9.87 -5.37 4.15
N LYS A 90 -10.94 -5.29 3.35
CA LYS A 90 -12.02 -4.33 3.60
C LYS A 90 -12.78 -4.63 4.89
N ALA A 91 -13.16 -5.90 5.08
CA ALA A 91 -13.83 -6.31 6.31
C ALA A 91 -12.95 -6.04 7.55
N GLU A 92 -11.65 -6.25 7.43
CA GLU A 92 -10.67 -5.90 8.47
C GLU A 92 -10.59 -4.39 8.70
N ALA A 93 -10.52 -3.59 7.63
CA ALA A 93 -10.53 -2.13 7.73
C ALA A 93 -11.79 -1.60 8.41
N ASP A 94 -12.96 -2.16 8.10
CA ASP A 94 -14.23 -1.76 8.72
C ASP A 94 -14.29 -2.15 10.20
N LYS A 95 -13.72 -3.30 10.59
CA LYS A 95 -13.52 -3.63 12.01
C LYS A 95 -12.64 -2.59 12.71
N ILE A 96 -11.50 -2.23 12.10
CA ILE A 96 -10.55 -1.27 12.68
C ILE A 96 -11.16 0.13 12.82
N LYS A 97 -11.98 0.56 11.85
CA LYS A 97 -12.67 1.87 11.90
C LYS A 97 -13.58 1.99 13.11
N ASN A 98 -14.23 0.90 13.51
CA ASN A 98 -15.19 0.87 14.62
C ASN A 98 -14.55 0.64 15.99
N MET A 99 -13.23 0.40 16.07
CA MET A 99 -12.50 0.23 17.33
C MET A 99 -12.13 1.58 17.98
N THR A 100 -12.06 1.60 19.30
CA THR A 100 -11.46 2.69 20.09
C THR A 100 -9.94 2.78 19.87
N ALA A 101 -9.30 3.84 20.37
CA ALA A 101 -7.86 4.01 20.22
C ALA A 101 -7.08 2.89 20.96
N GLU A 102 -7.56 2.49 22.13
CA GLU A 102 -6.99 1.44 22.97
C GLU A 102 -7.16 0.07 22.33
N GLU A 103 -8.36 -0.24 21.83
CA GLU A 103 -8.65 -1.49 21.11
C GLU A 103 -7.83 -1.60 19.83
N ARG A 104 -7.74 -0.51 19.07
CA ARG A 104 -6.94 -0.45 17.84
C ARG A 104 -5.46 -0.67 18.14
N LYS A 105 -4.94 -0.08 19.22
CA LYS A 105 -3.56 -0.31 19.66
C LYS A 105 -3.34 -1.79 19.97
N ALA A 106 -4.17 -2.39 20.81
CA ALA A 106 -4.08 -3.81 21.17
C ALA A 106 -4.20 -4.73 19.94
N TYR A 107 -5.09 -4.40 19.01
CA TYR A 107 -5.27 -5.14 17.75
C TYR A 107 -3.99 -5.14 16.91
N PHE A 108 -3.36 -3.98 16.72
CA PHE A 108 -2.13 -3.89 15.94
C PHE A 108 -0.96 -4.57 16.64
N GLU A 109 -0.82 -4.42 17.97
CA GLU A 109 0.16 -5.13 18.80
C GLU A 109 0.09 -6.64 18.60
N ALA A 110 -1.12 -7.21 18.72
CA ALA A 110 -1.35 -8.65 18.54
C ALA A 110 -1.09 -9.13 17.10
N ASN A 111 -1.26 -8.26 16.10
CA ASN A 111 -1.14 -8.59 14.68
C ASN A 111 0.17 -8.12 14.02
N LYS A 112 1.15 -7.61 14.78
CA LYS A 112 2.44 -7.13 14.25
C LYS A 112 3.22 -8.20 13.45
N THR A 113 3.01 -9.47 13.79
CA THR A 113 3.71 -10.61 13.18
C THR A 113 3.04 -11.12 11.90
N ASN A 114 1.86 -10.59 11.53
CA ASN A 114 1.24 -10.89 10.24
C ASN A 114 2.12 -10.30 9.13
N LYS A 115 3.09 -11.11 8.69
CA LYS A 115 3.98 -10.79 7.59
C LYS A 115 3.12 -10.38 6.40
N LYS A 116 3.54 -9.34 5.70
CA LYS A 116 2.97 -9.00 4.39
C LYS A 116 3.10 -10.24 3.52
N VAL A 117 1.97 -10.90 3.29
CA VAL A 117 1.91 -12.13 2.52
C VAL A 117 2.24 -11.76 1.08
N ASP A 118 3.33 -12.32 0.54
CA ASP A 118 3.64 -12.23 -0.87
C ASP A 118 2.62 -13.10 -1.61
N PHE A 119 1.61 -12.46 -2.21
CA PHE A 119 0.53 -13.17 -2.86
C PHE A 119 1.02 -14.10 -3.99
N LEU A 120 2.12 -13.75 -4.66
CA LEU A 120 2.70 -14.59 -5.69
C LEU A 120 3.29 -15.86 -5.09
N LYS A 121 3.93 -15.75 -3.92
CA LYS A 121 4.43 -16.91 -3.19
C LYS A 121 3.29 -17.85 -2.79
N ASP A 122 2.19 -17.32 -2.27
CA ASP A 122 1.01 -18.12 -1.93
C ASP A 122 0.45 -18.86 -3.14
N LEU A 123 0.41 -18.21 -4.31
CA LEU A 123 -0.08 -18.81 -5.54
C LEU A 123 0.87 -19.88 -6.10
N VAL A 124 2.19 -19.73 -5.89
CA VAL A 124 3.18 -20.77 -6.19
C VAL A 124 3.02 -21.96 -5.25
N ASP A 125 2.88 -21.71 -3.94
CA ASP A 125 2.68 -22.77 -2.94
C ASP A 125 1.38 -23.55 -3.20
N GLN A 126 0.32 -22.86 -3.63
CA GLN A 126 -0.96 -23.46 -4.07
C GLN A 126 -0.88 -24.11 -5.46
N LYS A 127 0.28 -24.08 -6.13
CA LYS A 127 0.49 -24.62 -7.48
C LYS A 127 -0.44 -24.02 -8.54
N VAL A 128 -0.92 -22.80 -8.32
CA VAL A 128 -1.70 -22.05 -9.32
C VAL A 128 -0.78 -21.56 -10.43
N ILE A 129 0.43 -21.11 -10.08
CA ILE A 129 1.47 -20.67 -11.00
C ILE A 129 2.81 -21.28 -10.64
N THR A 130 3.75 -21.31 -11.57
CA THR A 130 5.14 -21.68 -11.30
C THR A 130 5.94 -20.48 -10.78
N GLN A 131 7.11 -20.74 -10.19
CA GLN A 131 8.01 -19.66 -9.75
C GLN A 131 8.43 -18.74 -10.92
N ALA A 132 8.70 -19.31 -12.10
CA ALA A 132 9.04 -18.53 -13.29
C ALA A 132 7.88 -17.62 -13.73
N GLN A 133 6.64 -18.10 -13.64
CA GLN A 133 5.45 -17.29 -13.91
C GLN A 133 5.26 -16.20 -12.87
N ALA A 134 5.49 -16.48 -11.58
CA ALA A 134 5.47 -15.48 -10.52
C ALA A 134 6.48 -14.35 -10.78
N ASP A 135 7.70 -14.70 -11.18
CA ASP A 135 8.75 -13.71 -11.49
C ASP A 135 8.39 -12.86 -12.72
N ALA A 136 7.79 -13.47 -13.74
CA ALA A 136 7.30 -12.76 -14.92
C ALA A 136 6.16 -11.78 -14.57
N ILE A 137 5.19 -12.22 -13.75
CA ILE A 137 4.11 -11.36 -13.24
C ILE A 137 4.72 -10.20 -12.44
N LYS A 138 5.67 -10.48 -11.55
CA LYS A 138 6.35 -9.47 -10.73
C LYS A 138 7.07 -8.41 -11.56
N LYS A 139 7.70 -8.82 -12.67
CA LYS A 139 8.37 -7.92 -13.61
C LYS A 139 7.38 -7.08 -14.43
N ALA A 140 6.23 -7.64 -14.77
CA ALA A 140 5.19 -6.97 -15.56
C ALA A 140 4.34 -6.00 -14.73
N MET A 141 4.27 -6.18 -13.40
CA MET A 141 3.56 -5.25 -12.52
C MET A 141 4.21 -3.86 -12.55
N PRO A 142 3.41 -2.78 -12.67
CA PRO A 142 3.95 -1.43 -12.55
C PRO A 142 4.58 -1.26 -11.17
N LYS A 143 5.80 -0.72 -11.14
CA LYS A 143 6.44 -0.36 -9.87
C LYS A 143 5.54 0.65 -9.16
N MET A 144 4.92 0.21 -8.08
CA MET A 144 4.13 1.11 -7.24
C MET A 144 5.10 2.11 -6.62
N ASN A 145 5.09 3.35 -7.12
CA ASN A 145 5.83 4.45 -6.50
C ASN A 145 5.36 4.51 -5.05
N ARG A 146 6.24 4.16 -4.11
CA ARG A 146 5.90 4.17 -2.70
C ARG A 146 5.44 5.59 -2.33
N PRO A 147 4.38 5.77 -1.52
CA PRO A 147 4.07 7.08 -0.97
C PRO A 147 5.33 7.60 -0.24
N GLY A 148 5.95 8.67 -0.76
CA GLY A 148 7.25 9.18 -0.32
C GLY A 148 8.39 9.07 -1.34
N GLN A 149 8.22 8.29 -2.42
CA GLN A 149 9.17 8.17 -3.53
C GLN A 149 8.84 9.10 -4.71
N ARG A 150 7.83 9.97 -4.55
CA ARG A 150 7.75 11.22 -5.32
C ARG A 150 8.76 12.19 -4.71
N GLY A 151 10.05 11.93 -4.95
CA GLY A 151 11.05 12.97 -4.74
C GLY A 151 10.59 14.20 -5.52
N MET A 152 10.49 15.35 -4.85
CA MET A 152 10.26 16.62 -5.53
C MET A 152 11.38 16.78 -6.55
N LYS A 153 11.08 16.58 -7.83
CA LYS A 153 12.08 16.70 -8.90
C LYS A 153 12.23 18.19 -9.19
N LEU A 154 13.09 18.83 -8.40
CA LEU A 154 13.55 20.18 -8.69
C LEU A 154 14.32 20.12 -10.01
N ASN A 155 13.69 20.51 -11.12
CA ASN A 155 14.37 20.62 -12.40
C ASN A 155 15.27 21.86 -12.38
N LEU A 156 16.35 21.79 -11.61
CA LEU A 156 17.24 22.93 -11.33
C LEU A 156 17.84 23.49 -12.62
N ASP A 157 18.16 22.65 -13.59
CA ASP A 157 18.70 23.09 -14.88
C ASP A 157 17.70 23.98 -15.64
N ALA A 158 16.40 23.65 -15.60
CA ALA A 158 15.37 24.52 -16.17
C ALA A 158 15.22 25.84 -15.41
N GLN A 159 15.39 25.82 -14.08
CA GLN A 159 15.31 27.02 -13.24
C GLN A 159 16.52 27.94 -13.42
N VAL A 160 17.71 27.37 -13.68
CA VAL A 160 18.91 28.11 -14.09
C VAL A 160 18.68 28.76 -15.46
N LYS A 161 18.19 28.00 -16.44
CA LYS A 161 17.86 28.52 -17.78
C LYS A 161 16.81 29.63 -17.75
N ALA A 162 15.83 29.53 -16.85
CA ALA A 162 14.82 30.55 -16.63
C ALA A 162 15.33 31.77 -15.83
N GLY A 163 16.58 31.74 -15.35
CA GLY A 163 17.17 32.82 -14.55
C GLY A 163 16.62 32.95 -13.13
N VAL A 164 15.85 31.97 -12.65
CA VAL A 164 15.26 31.99 -11.30
C VAL A 164 16.34 31.79 -10.24
N ILE A 165 17.31 30.92 -10.53
CA ILE A 165 18.48 30.65 -9.71
C ILE A 165 19.75 30.69 -10.56
N THR A 166 20.88 30.92 -9.93
CA THR A 166 22.20 30.80 -10.57
C THR A 166 22.67 29.35 -10.57
N GLN A 167 23.67 29.05 -11.40
CA GLN A 167 24.31 27.73 -11.39
C GLN A 167 24.94 27.40 -10.03
N ALA A 168 25.58 28.39 -9.39
CA ALA A 168 26.18 28.22 -8.06
C ALA A 168 25.13 27.89 -6.98
N GLU A 169 23.95 28.52 -7.04
CA GLU A 169 22.83 28.18 -6.14
C GLU A 169 22.29 26.77 -6.43
N ALA A 170 22.16 26.39 -7.71
CA ALA A 170 21.74 25.04 -8.09
C ALA A 170 22.68 23.95 -7.55
N ASP A 171 24.00 24.18 -7.60
CA ASP A 171 24.98 23.23 -7.11
C ASP A 171 24.97 23.13 -5.57
N LYS A 172 24.78 24.25 -4.87
CA LYS A 172 24.55 24.24 -3.41
C LYS A 172 23.27 23.50 -3.02
N ILE A 173 22.18 23.66 -3.76
CA ILE A 173 20.93 22.92 -3.52
C ILE A 173 21.18 21.41 -3.70
N LYS A 174 21.89 20.99 -4.75
CA LYS A 174 22.24 19.58 -4.98
C LYS A 174 23.06 19.01 -3.81
N ALA A 175 24.07 19.73 -3.37
CA ALA A 175 24.90 19.33 -2.24
C ALA A 175 24.07 19.18 -0.95
N TYR A 176 23.20 20.16 -0.66
CA TYR A 176 22.31 20.12 0.50
C TYR A 176 21.35 18.92 0.47
N MET A 177 20.78 18.62 -0.70
CA MET A 177 19.89 17.48 -0.89
C MET A 177 20.59 16.13 -0.68
N GLU A 178 21.83 15.99 -1.15
CA GLU A 178 22.61 14.76 -0.95
C GLU A 178 23.04 14.59 0.52
N GLN A 179 23.39 15.68 1.19
CA GLN A 179 23.62 15.68 2.64
C GLN A 179 22.36 15.21 3.39
N LYS A 180 21.19 15.80 3.11
CA LYS A 180 19.92 15.41 3.75
C LYS A 180 19.53 13.95 3.49
N LYS A 181 19.87 13.42 2.31
CA LYS A 181 19.67 12.01 1.99
C LYS A 181 20.57 11.10 2.84
N THR A 182 21.82 11.51 3.05
CA THR A 182 22.77 10.79 3.92
C THR A 182 22.32 10.82 5.38
N GLU A 183 21.91 11.99 5.89
CA GLU A 183 21.36 12.14 7.25
C GLU A 183 20.14 11.24 7.47
N ARG A 184 19.19 11.23 6.52
CA ARG A 184 18.01 10.36 6.59
C ARG A 184 18.39 8.88 6.58
N GLN A 185 19.40 8.49 5.81
CA GLN A 185 19.85 7.10 5.77
C GLN A 185 20.43 6.68 7.12
N ALA A 186 21.30 7.51 7.71
CA ALA A 186 21.84 7.28 9.04
C ALA A 186 20.74 7.24 10.11
N GLU A 187 19.76 8.14 10.05
CA GLU A 187 18.60 8.15 10.94
C GLU A 187 17.80 6.83 10.83
N MET A 188 17.57 6.36 9.61
CA MET A 188 16.88 5.08 9.37
C MET A 188 17.65 3.90 9.96
N ASP A 189 18.97 3.88 9.82
CA ASP A 189 19.80 2.80 10.36
C ASP A 189 19.85 2.82 11.89
N LYS A 190 19.85 4.03 12.49
CA LYS A 190 19.66 4.20 13.94
C LYS A 190 18.31 3.66 14.41
N VAL A 191 17.22 4.05 13.76
CA VAL A 191 15.85 3.62 14.11
C VAL A 191 15.66 2.11 13.98
N LYS A 192 16.32 1.48 13.00
CA LYS A 192 16.31 0.01 12.85
C LYS A 192 17.00 -0.69 14.01
N ALA A 193 18.06 -0.09 14.55
CA ALA A 193 18.83 -0.65 15.67
C ALA A 193 18.18 -0.43 17.04
N MET A 194 17.26 0.54 17.17
CA MET A 194 16.52 0.81 18.42
C MET A 194 15.54 -0.31 18.81
N THR A 195 15.31 -0.46 20.12
CA THR A 195 14.20 -1.26 20.67
C THR A 195 12.85 -0.62 20.36
N GLU A 196 11.77 -1.32 20.67
CA GLU A 196 10.41 -0.85 20.42
C GLU A 196 10.04 0.37 21.29
N GLU A 197 10.43 0.35 22.55
CA GLU A 197 10.22 1.44 23.50
C GLU A 197 11.02 2.68 23.08
N GLU A 198 12.29 2.49 22.73
CA GLU A 198 13.18 3.55 22.23
C GLU A 198 12.65 4.17 20.94
N ARG A 199 12.19 3.34 20.00
CA ARG A 199 11.62 3.81 18.74
C ARG A 199 10.33 4.61 18.97
N THR A 200 9.49 4.18 19.90
CA THR A 200 8.25 4.87 20.23
C THR A 200 8.51 6.25 20.84
N ALA A 201 9.47 6.33 21.77
CA ALA A 201 9.91 7.60 22.34
C ALA A 201 10.53 8.51 21.25
N TYR A 202 11.43 7.95 20.43
CA TYR A 202 12.09 8.68 19.34
C TYR A 202 11.10 9.37 18.40
N PHE A 203 10.07 8.65 17.92
CA PHE A 203 9.08 9.24 17.01
C PHE A 203 8.11 10.19 17.70
N LYS A 204 7.85 10.03 19.00
CA LYS A 204 7.04 10.99 19.77
C LYS A 204 7.76 12.34 19.85
N ASP A 205 9.06 12.30 20.16
CA ASP A 205 9.89 13.50 20.27
C ASP A 205 10.09 14.15 18.89
N LYS A 206 10.42 13.35 17.87
CA LYS A 206 10.56 13.84 16.48
C LYS A 206 9.28 14.47 15.93
N LYS A 207 8.11 14.04 16.39
CA LYS A 207 6.82 14.63 16.00
C LYS A 207 6.58 15.99 16.66
N ALA A 208 7.14 16.21 17.86
CA ALA A 208 7.07 17.49 18.55
C ALA A 208 7.98 18.55 17.91
N GLU A 209 9.02 18.13 17.18
CA GLU A 209 9.84 19.03 16.36
C GLU A 209 9.02 19.64 15.21
N ALA A 210 9.13 20.96 15.04
CA ALA A 210 8.48 21.66 13.94
C ALA A 210 9.03 21.17 12.60
N ARG A 211 8.13 20.72 11.72
CA ARG A 211 8.52 20.36 10.34
C ARG A 211 8.77 21.62 9.54
N VAL A 212 10.02 21.84 9.16
CA VAL A 212 10.41 22.87 8.21
C VAL A 212 10.38 22.26 6.81
N ASP A 213 9.83 22.97 5.83
CA ASP A 213 9.85 22.51 4.44
C ASP A 213 11.19 22.82 3.78
N LEU A 214 11.55 22.03 2.75
CA LEU A 214 12.84 22.13 2.06
C LEU A 214 13.20 23.56 1.64
N PHE A 215 12.24 24.34 1.14
CA PHE A 215 12.52 25.70 0.67
C PHE A 215 12.87 26.63 1.83
N SER A 216 12.13 26.52 2.94
CA SER A 216 12.44 27.25 4.17
C SER A 216 13.82 26.86 4.72
N GLU A 217 14.19 25.57 4.68
CA GLU A 217 15.53 25.14 5.06
C GLU A 217 16.63 25.74 4.16
N LEU A 218 16.43 25.76 2.84
CA LEU A 218 17.39 26.37 1.90
C LEU A 218 17.59 27.87 2.14
N VAL A 219 16.54 28.59 2.58
CA VAL A 219 16.63 30.00 2.99
C VAL A 219 17.42 30.14 4.28
N GLN A 220 17.12 29.32 5.29
CA GLN A 220 17.83 29.34 6.58
C GLN A 220 19.33 29.05 6.42
N GLN A 221 19.70 28.19 5.48
CA GLN A 221 21.10 27.89 5.15
C GLN A 221 21.77 28.98 4.29
N GLY A 222 21.05 30.04 3.92
CA GLY A 222 21.56 31.10 3.05
C GLY A 222 21.86 30.63 1.63
N ILE A 223 21.30 29.48 1.21
CA ILE A 223 21.48 28.96 -0.15
C ILE A 223 20.58 29.73 -1.12
N LEU A 224 19.40 30.14 -0.67
CA LEU A 224 18.43 30.92 -1.45
C LEU A 224 17.95 32.13 -0.68
N SER A 225 17.54 33.17 -1.41
CA SER A 225 16.66 34.21 -0.85
C SER A 225 15.23 33.69 -0.76
N GLN A 226 14.42 34.31 0.12
CA GLN A 226 13.00 33.96 0.28
C GLN A 226 12.26 34.03 -1.06
N ALA A 227 12.47 35.09 -1.84
CA ALA A 227 11.82 35.26 -3.15
C ALA A 227 12.16 34.12 -4.14
N LYS A 228 13.41 33.65 -4.17
CA LYS A 228 13.81 32.52 -5.03
C LYS A 228 13.23 31.19 -4.54
N ALA A 229 13.18 31.00 -3.22
CA ALA A 229 12.59 29.82 -2.61
C ALA A 229 11.09 29.71 -2.94
N ASP A 230 10.35 30.82 -2.87
CA ASP A 230 8.94 30.87 -3.24
C ASP A 230 8.71 30.64 -4.74
N ALA A 231 9.56 31.21 -5.60
CA ALA A 231 9.52 30.98 -7.04
C ALA A 231 9.73 29.50 -7.39
N LEU A 232 10.72 28.85 -6.78
CA LEU A 232 10.95 27.42 -6.96
C LEU A 232 9.77 26.59 -6.44
N LYS A 233 9.23 26.92 -5.27
CA LYS A 233 8.07 26.23 -4.68
C LYS A 233 6.87 26.24 -5.62
N ASN A 234 6.60 27.39 -6.25
CA ASN A 234 5.53 27.52 -7.25
C ASN A 234 5.82 26.74 -8.54
N ALA A 235 7.09 26.60 -8.93
CA ALA A 235 7.48 25.84 -10.13
C ALA A 235 7.26 24.32 -9.98
N VAL A 236 7.31 23.78 -8.74
CA VAL A 236 7.08 22.34 -8.48
C VAL A 236 5.66 21.99 -8.05
N ALA A 237 4.82 23.00 -7.81
CA ALA A 237 3.39 22.82 -7.53
C ALA A 237 2.52 22.67 -8.80
N LYS A 238 3.10 22.94 -9.98
CA LYS A 238 2.49 22.74 -11.30
C LYS A 238 2.78 21.34 -11.83
#